data_AF-A0A536W811-F1
#
_entry.id   AF-A0A536W811-F1
#
_cell.length_a   1.000
_cell.length_b   1.000
_cell.length_c   1.000
_cell.angle_alpha   90.00
_cell.angle_beta   90.00
_cell.angle_gamma   90.00
#
_symmetry.space_group_name_H-M   'P 1'
#
loop_
_entity.id
_entity.type
_entity.pdbx_description
1 polymer ?
#
loop_
_entity_poly.entity_id
_entity_poly.type
_entity_poly.pdbx_seq_one_letter_code
_entity_poly.pdbx_strand_id
1 'polypeptide(L)'
;MAFPLFPKFPGKDKQAGARTKPELAPRHDARPAGMAGPVSAREVAAAAKGRPPPAVKLRASAAAVDARERDITVTGPPSLIEWAPAVPGAQPSIQVAEANPGLCSVLENAALLYASGHAAPARQVLAQGVATDKDAKVSPLAWLALFDLLQRANDRAAFEQLALQYVVAFERSAPAWEERGPQPCLAKRPAAGGYFALTGKLSPANVPQIGHMLAATQKQSQVRLDLGSLTGADDAGAKLLADALAQLRKRQYALALQHPE
;
A
#
# COMPACT_ATOMS: atom_id res chain seq x y z
N MET A 1 21.32 60.82 9.58
CA MET A 1 22.61 60.29 9.08
C MET A 1 23.30 59.56 10.23
N ALA A 2 23.71 58.33 9.95
CA ALA A 2 24.51 57.34 10.70
C ALA A 2 25.00 57.66 12.13
N PHE A 3 24.65 56.76 13.07
CA PHE A 3 25.47 56.43 14.24
C PHE A 3 25.59 54.89 14.34
N PRO A 4 26.81 54.35 14.56
CA PRO A 4 27.13 52.91 14.47
C PRO A 4 26.93 52.21 15.82
N LEU A 5 26.77 50.88 15.87
CA LEU A 5 27.19 50.04 17.01
C LEU A 5 26.91 48.54 16.76
N PHE A 6 27.88 47.88 16.11
CA PHE A 6 28.04 46.42 16.17
C PHE A 6 28.37 46.00 17.61
N PRO A 7 27.79 44.91 18.16
CA PRO A 7 28.39 44.24 19.31
C PRO A 7 29.52 43.31 18.86
N LYS A 8 30.72 43.58 19.37
CA LYS A 8 31.92 42.74 19.29
C LYS A 8 31.72 41.43 20.07
N PHE A 9 32.09 40.31 19.46
CA PHE A 9 32.40 39.06 20.16
C PHE A 9 33.86 39.09 20.65
N PRO A 10 34.16 38.75 21.91
CA PRO A 10 35.49 38.33 22.30
C PRO A 10 35.61 36.80 22.22
N GLY A 11 36.59 36.34 21.46
CA GLY A 11 37.07 34.96 21.51
C GLY A 11 38.40 34.86 22.24
N LYS A 12 38.56 33.69 22.90
CA LYS A 12 39.79 32.88 23.00
C LYS A 12 40.74 33.15 24.17
N ASP A 13 40.72 32.21 25.12
CA ASP A 13 41.92 31.78 25.84
C ASP A 13 42.26 30.32 25.49
N LYS A 14 43.56 30.07 25.40
CA LYS A 14 44.24 28.89 24.87
C LYS A 14 45.21 28.39 25.94
N GLN A 15 45.15 27.11 26.30
CA GLN A 15 46.25 26.33 26.92
C GLN A 15 45.84 24.84 26.77
N ALA A 16 46.46 24.03 25.92
CA ALA A 16 47.80 23.44 25.98
C ALA A 16 48.00 22.53 27.22
N GLY A 17 47.80 21.23 27.04
CA GLY A 17 48.14 20.17 27.99
C GLY A 17 48.27 18.84 27.26
N ALA A 18 49.44 18.23 27.36
CA ALA A 18 49.92 17.09 26.60
C ALA A 18 49.63 15.73 27.28
N ARG A 19 49.89 14.64 26.52
CA ARG A 19 50.02 13.21 26.93
C ARG A 19 48.66 12.50 27.15
N THR A 20 48.40 11.26 26.71
CA THR A 20 49.19 10.16 26.13
C THR A 20 48.18 9.10 25.66
N LYS A 21 48.46 8.44 24.52
CA LYS A 21 47.79 7.19 24.08
C LYS A 21 48.09 6.07 25.10
N PRO A 22 47.13 5.18 25.39
CA PRO A 22 47.47 3.78 25.16
C PRO A 22 46.34 2.99 24.49
N GLU A 23 46.82 2.13 23.60
CA GLU A 23 46.14 1.07 22.88
C GLU A 23 46.14 -0.18 23.76
N LEU A 24 44.99 -0.81 23.97
CA LEU A 24 44.87 -2.12 24.60
C LEU A 24 43.79 -2.92 23.87
N ALA A 25 44.25 -3.73 22.92
CA ALA A 25 43.53 -4.90 22.44
C ALA A 25 43.49 -5.97 23.55
N PRO A 26 42.46 -6.82 23.59
CA PRO A 26 42.59 -8.17 24.11
C PRO A 26 42.53 -9.20 22.98
N ARG A 27 43.51 -10.10 22.98
CA ARG A 27 43.64 -11.24 22.08
C ARG A 27 42.66 -12.35 22.43
N HIS A 28 42.31 -13.11 21.39
CA HIS A 28 41.64 -14.41 21.39
C HIS A 28 42.15 -15.38 22.45
N ASP A 29 41.21 -16.05 23.11
CA ASP A 29 41.34 -17.46 23.53
C ASP A 29 40.08 -18.22 23.10
N ALA A 30 40.26 -19.48 22.72
CA ALA A 30 39.31 -20.28 21.94
C ALA A 30 38.69 -21.46 22.72
N ARG A 31 37.50 -21.88 22.26
CA ARG A 31 36.90 -23.26 22.23
C ARG A 31 35.87 -23.64 23.33
N PRO A 32 34.90 -24.58 23.12
CA PRO A 32 34.40 -25.27 21.91
C PRO A 32 32.89 -25.07 21.60
N ALA A 33 32.50 -25.66 20.46
CA ALA A 33 31.19 -25.71 19.83
C ALA A 33 30.06 -26.38 20.66
N GLY A 34 28.87 -25.77 20.58
CA GLY A 34 27.58 -26.36 20.95
C GLY A 34 26.51 -25.82 19.98
N MET A 35 25.88 -26.73 19.26
CA MET A 35 24.89 -26.51 18.21
C MET A 35 23.62 -25.82 18.74
N ALA A 36 23.17 -24.71 18.13
CA ALA A 36 21.76 -24.29 18.12
C ALA A 36 21.54 -23.19 17.06
N GLY A 37 20.92 -23.56 15.94
CA GLY A 37 20.47 -22.61 14.92
C GLY A 37 19.27 -21.78 15.38
N PRO A 38 18.92 -20.68 14.68
CA PRO A 38 17.80 -19.83 15.05
C PRO A 38 16.47 -20.56 14.82
N VAL A 39 15.69 -20.68 15.89
CA VAL A 39 14.38 -21.33 15.95
C VAL A 39 13.39 -20.53 15.09
N SER A 40 12.88 -21.14 14.03
CA SER A 40 11.93 -20.52 13.10
C SER A 40 10.52 -20.52 13.69
N ALA A 41 9.76 -19.46 13.43
CA ALA A 41 8.37 -19.23 13.88
C ALA A 41 7.36 -20.36 13.54
N ARG A 42 7.79 -21.37 12.78
CA ARG A 42 7.02 -22.56 12.41
C ARG A 42 6.90 -23.59 13.54
N GLU A 43 7.84 -23.64 14.49
CA GLU A 43 7.82 -24.61 15.60
C GLU A 43 6.92 -24.19 16.77
N VAL A 44 6.70 -22.89 16.98
CA VAL A 44 5.78 -22.37 18.02
C VAL A 44 4.32 -22.61 17.62
N ALA A 45 4.01 -22.65 16.32
CA ALA A 45 2.65 -22.91 15.82
C ALA A 45 2.23 -24.39 15.90
N ALA A 46 3.18 -25.32 16.05
CA ALA A 46 2.90 -26.76 16.12
C ALA A 46 2.52 -27.23 17.54
N ALA A 47 2.86 -26.48 18.59
CA ALA A 47 2.60 -26.84 19.99
C ALA A 47 1.17 -26.51 20.48
N ALA A 48 0.34 -25.85 19.67
CA ALA A 48 -1.02 -25.43 20.05
C ALA A 48 -2.13 -26.43 19.68
N LYS A 49 -1.81 -27.57 19.06
CA LYS A 49 -2.81 -28.46 18.42
C LYS A 49 -3.21 -29.70 19.25
N GLY A 50 -3.24 -29.58 20.58
CA GLY A 50 -3.55 -30.72 21.45
C GLY A 50 -4.16 -30.33 22.80
N ARG A 51 -5.39 -29.79 22.81
CA ARG A 51 -6.21 -29.77 24.03
C ARG A 51 -7.72 -29.75 23.69
N PRO A 52 -8.50 -30.76 24.07
CA PRO A 52 -9.96 -30.71 23.90
C PRO A 52 -10.61 -29.84 25.01
N PRO A 53 -11.74 -29.16 24.74
CA PRO A 53 -12.45 -28.35 25.74
C PRO A 53 -13.35 -29.21 26.64
N PRO A 54 -13.52 -28.87 27.93
CA PRO A 54 -14.55 -29.48 28.76
C PRO A 54 -15.94 -28.87 28.47
N ALA A 55 -16.96 -29.73 28.47
CA ALA A 55 -18.36 -29.37 28.36
C ALA A 55 -18.88 -28.72 29.65
N VAL A 56 -19.50 -27.54 29.54
CA VAL A 56 -20.31 -26.95 30.62
C VAL A 56 -21.66 -26.50 30.05
N LYS A 57 -22.71 -26.90 30.75
CA LYS A 57 -24.12 -26.79 30.37
C LYS A 57 -24.65 -25.36 30.49
N LEU A 58 -25.58 -25.08 29.58
CA LEU A 58 -26.53 -23.97 29.46
C LEU A 58 -27.04 -23.41 30.81
N ARG A 59 -26.98 -22.08 30.96
CA ARG A 59 -28.00 -21.34 31.72
C ARG A 59 -28.27 -20.00 31.03
N ALA A 60 -29.50 -19.83 30.58
CA ALA A 60 -30.00 -18.61 29.95
C ALA A 60 -30.05 -17.45 30.94
N SER A 61 -29.67 -16.26 30.51
CA SER A 61 -30.05 -14.99 31.11
C SER A 61 -30.03 -13.92 30.03
N ALA A 62 -31.19 -13.28 29.84
CA ALA A 62 -31.45 -12.28 28.84
C ALA A 62 -30.74 -10.95 29.14
N ALA A 63 -30.29 -10.28 28.08
CA ALA A 63 -30.38 -8.83 27.84
C ALA A 63 -29.15 -8.28 27.10
N ALA A 64 -29.45 -7.64 25.97
CA ALA A 64 -28.86 -6.41 25.47
C ALA A 64 -27.49 -6.44 24.73
N VAL A 65 -27.55 -5.70 23.61
CA VAL A 65 -26.49 -5.10 22.78
C VAL A 65 -25.72 -6.03 21.84
N ASP A 66 -26.27 -6.16 20.62
CA ASP A 66 -25.62 -6.75 19.45
C ASP A 66 -24.41 -5.87 19.06
N ALA A 67 -23.21 -6.34 19.40
CA ALA A 67 -21.96 -5.85 18.86
C ALA A 67 -21.79 -6.39 17.44
N ARG A 68 -22.21 -5.63 16.43
CA ARG A 68 -21.86 -5.88 15.03
C ARG A 68 -20.63 -5.07 14.65
N GLU A 69 -19.51 -5.79 14.66
CA GLU A 69 -18.44 -5.76 13.67
C GLU A 69 -18.68 -4.75 12.54
N ARG A 70 -17.99 -3.60 12.59
CA ARG A 70 -18.07 -2.56 11.55
C ARG A 70 -17.16 -2.95 10.40
N ASP A 71 -17.73 -3.69 9.46
CA ASP A 71 -17.19 -3.85 8.12
C ASP A 71 -17.33 -2.52 7.35
N ILE A 72 -16.24 -2.03 6.77
CA ILE A 72 -16.15 -0.74 6.08
C ILE A 72 -16.66 -0.92 4.65
N THR A 73 -17.97 -0.93 4.48
CA THR A 73 -18.58 -0.99 3.15
C THR A 73 -18.52 0.40 2.49
N VAL A 74 -17.66 0.55 1.47
CA VAL A 74 -17.53 1.73 0.57
C VAL A 74 -18.74 1.86 -0.38
N THR A 75 -19.94 1.60 0.12
CA THR A 75 -21.21 1.97 -0.49
C THR A 75 -22.16 2.19 0.67
N GLY A 76 -22.29 3.44 1.11
CA GLY A 76 -23.43 3.84 1.93
C GLY A 76 -24.74 3.49 1.21
N PRO A 77 -25.85 3.33 1.93
CA PRO A 77 -27.14 3.10 1.30
C PRO A 77 -27.41 4.22 0.29
N PRO A 78 -27.94 3.90 -0.91
CA PRO A 78 -28.29 4.93 -1.88
C PRO A 78 -29.25 5.89 -1.19
N SER A 79 -28.90 7.19 -1.17
CA SER A 79 -29.84 8.23 -0.76
C SER A 79 -31.02 8.21 -1.73
N LEU A 80 -32.04 7.44 -1.37
CA LEU A 80 -33.31 7.41 -2.04
C LEU A 80 -34.06 8.62 -1.50
N ILE A 81 -34.06 9.70 -2.26
CA ILE A 81 -34.98 10.82 -2.03
C ILE A 81 -36.38 10.25 -2.33
N GLU A 82 -37.02 9.69 -1.31
CA GLU A 82 -38.42 9.29 -1.39
C GLU A 82 -39.25 10.57 -1.30
N TRP A 83 -39.64 11.09 -2.46
CA TRP A 83 -40.63 12.16 -2.53
C TRP A 83 -41.99 11.55 -2.21
N ALA A 84 -42.28 11.39 -0.91
CA ALA A 84 -43.60 10.97 -0.46
C ALA A 84 -44.64 12.01 -0.92
N PRO A 85 -45.82 11.59 -1.43
CA PRO A 85 -46.89 12.52 -1.77
C PRO A 85 -47.32 13.25 -0.50
N ALA A 86 -47.35 14.59 -0.58
CA ALA A 86 -47.66 15.47 0.53
C ALA A 86 -49.03 15.12 1.13
N VAL A 87 -49.02 14.57 2.35
CA VAL A 87 -50.21 14.48 3.19
C VAL A 87 -50.55 15.91 3.66
N PRO A 88 -51.78 16.42 3.47
CA PRO A 88 -52.15 17.75 3.94
C PRO A 88 -51.98 17.82 5.46
N GLY A 89 -51.07 18.69 5.92
CA GLY A 89 -50.76 18.89 7.35
C GLY A 89 -49.42 18.31 7.82
N ALA A 90 -48.70 17.56 7.00
CA ALA A 90 -47.34 17.13 7.30
C ALA A 90 -46.32 18.15 6.79
N GLN A 91 -45.62 18.83 7.71
CA GLN A 91 -44.49 19.68 7.35
C GLN A 91 -43.35 18.79 6.80
N PRO A 92 -42.75 19.12 5.65
CA PRO A 92 -41.57 18.40 5.19
C PRO A 92 -40.42 18.68 6.16
N SER A 93 -40.06 17.69 6.97
CA SER A 93 -38.89 17.77 7.83
C SER A 93 -37.66 17.34 7.03
N ILE A 94 -36.68 18.24 6.89
CA ILE A 94 -35.38 17.91 6.33
C ILE A 94 -34.66 17.04 7.36
N GLN A 95 -34.64 15.73 7.13
CA GLN A 95 -33.85 14.80 7.93
C GLN A 95 -32.41 14.83 7.41
N VAL A 96 -31.54 15.54 8.12
CA VAL A 96 -30.09 15.49 7.87
C VAL A 96 -29.54 14.24 8.56
N ALA A 97 -29.38 13.16 7.80
CA ALA A 97 -28.61 12.01 8.25
C ALA A 97 -27.12 12.32 8.06
N GLU A 98 -26.36 12.32 9.14
CA GLU A 98 -24.91 12.44 9.09
C GLU A 98 -24.33 11.23 8.36
N ALA A 99 -23.68 11.46 7.22
CA ALA A 99 -23.20 10.38 6.36
C ALA A 99 -22.06 9.57 6.98
N ASN A 100 -21.37 10.10 7.99
CA ASN A 100 -20.30 9.43 8.73
C ASN A 100 -20.21 9.97 10.17
N PRO A 101 -21.03 9.48 11.11
CA PRO A 101 -20.94 9.87 12.51
C PRO A 101 -19.59 9.38 13.08
N GLY A 102 -18.66 10.31 13.30
CA GLY A 102 -17.34 10.03 13.89
C GLY A 102 -16.12 10.61 13.17
N LEU A 103 -16.30 11.46 12.15
CA LEU A 103 -15.19 12.26 11.61
C LEU A 103 -14.84 13.40 12.57
N CYS A 104 -13.55 13.68 12.77
CA CYS A 104 -13.16 14.85 13.54
C CYS A 104 -13.42 16.13 12.72
N SER A 105 -13.88 17.20 13.36
CA SER A 105 -14.27 18.46 12.70
C SER A 105 -13.16 19.07 11.87
N VAL A 106 -11.90 18.91 12.28
CA VAL A 106 -10.71 19.34 11.52
C VAL A 106 -10.65 18.63 10.15
N LEU A 107 -10.88 17.32 10.13
CA LEU A 107 -10.84 16.52 8.91
C LEU A 107 -12.00 16.89 7.98
N GLU A 108 -13.18 17.13 8.52
CA GLU A 108 -14.34 17.57 7.73
C GLU A 108 -14.09 18.92 7.07
N ASN A 109 -13.60 19.90 7.83
CA ASN A 109 -13.27 21.22 7.30
C ASN A 109 -12.17 21.13 6.23
N ALA A 110 -11.13 20.33 6.47
CA ALA A 110 -10.08 20.12 5.48
C ALA A 110 -10.60 19.44 4.21
N ALA A 111 -11.52 18.48 4.33
CA ALA A 111 -12.16 17.84 3.18
C ALA A 111 -12.98 18.85 2.36
N LEU A 112 -13.73 19.75 3.02
CA LEU A 112 -14.46 20.83 2.35
C LEU A 112 -13.52 21.80 1.63
N LEU A 113 -12.42 22.22 2.28
CA LEU A 113 -11.40 23.07 1.66
C LEU A 113 -10.75 22.39 0.44
N TYR A 114 -10.42 21.10 0.56
CA TYR A 114 -9.84 20.35 -0.55
C TYR A 114 -10.83 20.18 -1.72
N ALA A 115 -12.09 19.87 -1.43
CA ALA A 115 -13.15 19.74 -2.43
C ALA A 115 -13.40 21.05 -3.20
N SER A 116 -13.23 22.20 -2.55
CA SER A 116 -13.30 23.51 -3.19
C SER A 116 -12.02 23.91 -3.96
N GLY A 117 -11.02 23.03 -4.05
CA GLY A 117 -9.76 23.27 -4.75
C GLY A 117 -8.66 23.94 -3.90
N HIS A 118 -8.92 24.23 -2.63
CA HIS A 118 -8.00 24.89 -1.72
C HIS A 118 -7.10 23.86 -1.00
N ALA A 119 -6.24 23.17 -1.77
CA ALA A 119 -5.40 22.10 -1.23
C ALA A 119 -4.35 22.57 -0.21
N ALA A 120 -3.72 23.74 -0.42
CA ALA A 120 -2.72 24.27 0.52
C ALA A 120 -3.35 24.67 1.87
N PRO A 121 -4.48 25.40 1.92
CA PRO A 121 -5.22 25.64 3.16
C PRO A 121 -5.69 24.35 3.86
N ALA A 122 -6.21 23.37 3.11
CA ALA A 122 -6.63 22.08 3.68
C ALA A 122 -5.47 21.39 4.41
N ARG A 123 -4.28 21.38 3.81
CA ARG A 123 -3.05 20.84 4.42
C ARG A 123 -2.69 21.56 5.71
N GLN A 124 -2.74 22.89 5.72
CA GLN A 124 -2.40 23.68 6.90
C GLN A 124 -3.37 23.42 8.06
N VAL A 125 -4.67 23.33 7.78
CA VAL A 125 -5.70 23.01 8.77
C VAL A 125 -5.46 21.61 9.37
N LEU A 126 -5.19 20.60 8.55
CA LEU A 126 -4.88 19.25 9.04
C LEU A 126 -3.59 19.22 9.86
N ALA A 127 -2.52 19.86 9.39
CA ALA A 127 -1.25 19.89 10.11
C ALA A 127 -1.40 20.57 11.48
N GLN A 128 -2.12 21.69 11.55
CA GLN A 128 -2.38 22.38 12.81
C GLN A 128 -3.29 21.56 13.73
N GLY A 129 -4.32 20.93 13.17
CA GLY A 129 -5.26 20.10 13.93
C GLY A 129 -4.59 18.89 14.54
N VAL A 130 -3.79 18.14 13.76
CA VAL A 130 -2.99 17.02 14.28
C VAL A 130 -1.99 17.47 15.36
N ALA A 131 -1.53 18.73 15.34
CA ALA A 131 -0.64 19.26 16.39
C ALA A 131 -1.37 19.78 17.64
N THR A 132 -2.62 20.25 17.52
CA THR A 132 -3.29 21.04 18.57
C THR A 132 -4.55 20.37 19.10
N ASP A 133 -5.36 19.83 18.20
CA ASP A 133 -6.67 19.28 18.48
C ASP A 133 -6.58 17.83 18.98
N LYS A 134 -7.36 17.48 19.99
CA LYS A 134 -7.30 16.14 20.60
C LYS A 134 -7.93 15.07 19.70
N ASP A 135 -9.04 15.40 19.04
CA ASP A 135 -9.77 14.45 18.21
C ASP A 135 -9.03 14.18 16.91
N ALA A 136 -8.44 15.21 16.30
CA ALA A 136 -7.59 15.05 15.13
C ALA A 136 -6.30 14.26 15.43
N LYS A 137 -5.72 14.43 16.63
CA LYS A 137 -4.53 13.67 17.06
C LYS A 137 -4.77 12.17 17.12
N VAL A 138 -5.90 11.75 17.69
CA VAL A 138 -6.21 10.32 17.86
C VAL A 138 -6.85 9.72 16.63
N SER A 139 -7.29 10.52 15.65
CA SER A 139 -7.96 10.06 14.43
C SER A 139 -6.96 9.59 13.38
N PRO A 140 -6.84 8.28 13.07
CA PRO A 140 -5.93 7.81 12.04
C PRO A 140 -6.25 8.40 10.66
N LEU A 141 -7.53 8.66 10.39
CA LEU A 141 -7.99 9.23 9.12
C LEU A 141 -7.45 10.65 8.88
N ALA A 142 -7.35 11.48 9.92
CA ALA A 142 -6.80 12.83 9.80
C ALA A 142 -5.31 12.79 9.38
N TRP A 143 -4.54 11.87 9.96
CA TRP A 143 -3.14 11.67 9.61
C TRP A 143 -2.97 11.11 8.20
N LEU A 144 -3.77 10.11 7.82
CA LEU A 144 -3.73 9.53 6.47
C LEU A 144 -4.12 10.55 5.40
N ALA A 145 -5.11 11.40 5.67
CA ALA A 145 -5.47 12.50 4.78
C ALA A 145 -4.30 13.49 4.61
N LEU A 146 -3.59 13.82 5.70
CA LEU A 146 -2.42 14.69 5.63
C LEU A 146 -1.26 14.06 4.83
N PHE A 147 -1.02 12.75 4.99
CA PHE A 147 -0.06 12.02 4.15
C PHE A 147 -0.40 12.09 2.66
N ASP A 148 -1.67 11.88 2.28
CA ASP A 148 -2.11 11.99 0.88
C ASP A 148 -1.90 13.40 0.33
N LEU A 149 -2.21 14.45 1.10
CA LEU A 149 -1.97 15.83 0.69
C LEU A 149 -0.47 16.13 0.51
N LEU A 150 0.40 15.59 1.35
CA LEU A 150 1.86 15.74 1.22
C LEU A 150 2.41 14.97 0.01
N GLN A 151 1.90 13.76 -0.23
CA GLN A 151 2.21 12.96 -1.42
C GLN A 151 1.83 13.71 -2.69
N ARG A 152 0.66 14.34 -2.72
CA ARG A 152 0.16 15.16 -3.84
C ARG A 152 0.96 16.44 -4.03
N ALA A 153 1.40 17.08 -2.94
CA ALA A 153 2.27 18.24 -2.96
C ALA A 153 3.73 17.92 -3.32
N ASN A 154 4.09 16.63 -3.40
CA ASN A 154 5.46 16.16 -3.62
C ASN A 154 6.45 16.69 -2.56
N ASP A 155 5.97 16.88 -1.33
CA ASP A 155 6.74 17.41 -0.20
C ASP A 155 7.26 16.26 0.68
N ARG A 156 8.32 15.59 0.22
CA ARG A 156 8.90 14.43 0.89
C ARG A 156 9.46 14.74 2.27
N ALA A 157 10.05 15.93 2.45
CA ALA A 157 10.64 16.31 3.74
C ALA A 157 9.58 16.39 4.85
N ALA A 158 8.45 17.06 4.58
CA ALA A 158 7.36 17.13 5.53
C ALA A 158 6.67 15.76 5.74
N PHE A 159 6.60 14.92 4.70
CA PHE A 159 6.06 13.56 4.81
C PHE A 159 6.87 12.70 5.80
N GLU A 160 8.19 12.67 5.66
CA GLU A 160 9.07 11.89 6.55
C GLU A 160 9.01 12.40 8.01
N GLN A 161 8.93 13.73 8.20
CA GLN A 161 8.72 14.31 9.54
C GLN A 161 7.39 13.91 10.16
N LEU A 162 6.32 13.84 9.36
CA LEU A 162 5.02 13.37 9.81
C LEU A 162 5.04 11.86 10.10
N ALA A 163 5.77 11.07 9.31
CA ALA A 163 5.93 9.64 9.51
C ALA A 163 6.54 9.30 10.88
N LEU A 164 7.58 10.05 11.30
CA LEU A 164 8.16 9.89 12.62
C LEU A 164 7.14 10.13 13.74
N GLN A 165 6.35 11.19 13.62
CA GLN A 165 5.31 11.52 14.60
C GLN A 165 4.18 10.47 14.59
N TYR A 166 3.83 9.94 13.43
CA TYR A 166 2.79 8.93 13.28
C TYR A 166 3.18 7.61 13.96
N VAL A 167 4.43 7.17 13.79
CA VAL A 167 4.95 5.96 14.45
C VAL A 167 4.89 6.10 15.97
N VAL A 168 5.21 7.28 16.50
CA VAL A 168 5.11 7.56 17.95
C VAL A 168 3.66 7.59 18.41
N ALA A 169 2.74 8.16 17.61
CA ALA A 169 1.34 8.30 17.99
C ALA A 169 0.54 6.99 17.93
N PHE A 170 0.83 6.12 16.96
CA PHE A 170 0.02 4.92 16.67
C PHE A 170 0.77 3.60 16.79
N GLU A 171 2.08 3.61 17.08
CA GLU A 171 2.94 2.42 17.17
C GLU A 171 2.85 1.51 15.92
N ARG A 172 2.57 2.10 14.77
CA ARG A 172 2.41 1.44 13.48
C ARG A 172 3.31 2.09 12.45
N SER A 173 3.78 1.31 11.48
CA SER A 173 4.55 1.86 10.37
C SER A 173 3.71 2.88 9.61
N ALA A 174 4.29 4.06 9.37
CA ALA A 174 3.70 5.07 8.51
C ALA A 174 3.57 4.54 7.06
N PRO A 175 2.68 5.12 6.24
CA PRO A 175 2.63 4.84 4.82
C PRO A 175 3.99 5.10 4.15
N ALA A 176 4.36 4.28 3.16
CA ALA A 176 5.58 4.50 2.40
C ALA A 176 5.40 5.64 1.38
N TRP A 177 6.47 6.38 1.12
CA TRP A 177 6.49 7.37 0.05
C TRP A 177 6.38 6.69 -1.32
N GLU A 178 5.37 7.05 -2.10
CA GLU A 178 5.21 6.54 -3.47
C GLU A 178 6.01 7.40 -4.45
N GLU A 179 7.14 6.89 -4.93
CA GLU A 179 7.83 7.58 -6.02
C GLU A 179 6.93 7.59 -7.26
N ARG A 180 6.60 8.78 -7.77
CA ARG A 180 5.88 8.98 -9.04
C ARG A 180 6.81 8.66 -10.22
N GLY A 181 7.39 7.47 -10.22
CA GLY A 181 7.99 6.84 -11.38
C GLY A 181 6.94 6.03 -12.14
N PRO A 182 7.27 5.52 -13.33
CA PRO A 182 6.48 4.46 -13.95
C PRO A 182 6.49 3.27 -13.00
N GLN A 183 5.42 3.10 -12.24
CA GLN A 183 5.29 2.01 -11.29
C GLN A 183 5.40 0.68 -12.05
N PRO A 184 6.35 -0.21 -11.73
CA PRO A 184 6.32 -1.56 -12.24
C PRO A 184 5.05 -2.19 -11.69
N CYS A 185 4.08 -2.40 -12.58
CA CYS A 185 2.74 -2.85 -12.24
C CYS A 185 2.81 -4.26 -11.65
N LEU A 186 2.96 -4.39 -10.33
CA LEU A 186 2.57 -5.60 -9.62
C LEU A 186 1.04 -5.65 -9.70
N ALA A 187 0.52 -6.66 -10.42
CA ALA A 187 -0.87 -6.77 -10.88
C ALA A 187 -1.28 -5.74 -11.96
N LYS A 188 -0.58 -5.76 -13.10
CA LYS A 188 -1.12 -5.21 -14.36
C LYS A 188 -2.44 -5.92 -14.67
N ARG A 189 -3.56 -5.23 -14.51
CA ARG A 189 -4.83 -5.59 -15.14
C ARG A 189 -4.51 -6.04 -16.57
N PRO A 190 -4.92 -7.25 -17.00
CA PRO A 190 -4.55 -7.75 -18.31
C PRO A 190 -4.91 -6.70 -19.35
N ALA A 191 -3.90 -6.13 -20.01
CA ALA A 191 -4.10 -5.18 -21.09
C ALA A 191 -5.10 -5.77 -22.10
N ALA A 192 -6.03 -4.97 -22.60
CA ALA A 192 -6.96 -5.42 -23.62
C ALA A 192 -6.17 -5.83 -24.88
N GLY A 193 -5.90 -7.12 -25.02
CA GLY A 193 -5.05 -7.72 -26.02
C GLY A 193 -5.38 -9.20 -26.13
N GLY A 194 -5.14 -9.79 -27.29
CA GLY A 194 -5.49 -11.19 -27.55
C GLY A 194 -4.79 -12.12 -26.57
N TYR A 195 -5.53 -13.07 -26.03
CA TYR A 195 -5.01 -14.11 -25.16
C TYR A 195 -4.90 -15.41 -25.94
N PHE A 196 -3.72 -16.03 -25.90
CA PHE A 196 -3.43 -17.31 -26.52
C PHE A 196 -2.79 -18.22 -25.48
N ALA A 197 -3.39 -19.36 -25.19
CA ALA A 197 -2.83 -20.35 -24.29
C ALA A 197 -2.42 -21.59 -25.08
N LEU A 198 -1.14 -21.97 -25.02
CA LEU A 198 -0.66 -23.24 -25.55
C LEU A 198 -0.83 -24.31 -24.47
N THR A 199 -1.52 -25.40 -24.82
CA THR A 199 -1.86 -26.48 -23.88
C THR A 199 -1.35 -27.82 -24.36
N GLY A 200 -0.87 -28.66 -23.45
CA GLY A 200 -0.41 -30.02 -23.75
C GLY A 200 1.03 -30.08 -24.26
N LYS A 201 1.32 -30.99 -25.19
CA LYS A 201 2.65 -31.12 -25.79
C LYS A 201 2.80 -30.23 -27.01
N LEU A 202 3.87 -29.44 -27.06
CA LEU A 202 4.22 -28.62 -28.21
C LEU A 202 4.74 -29.53 -29.34
N SER A 203 3.85 -29.85 -30.28
CA SER A 203 4.11 -30.71 -31.43
C SER A 203 3.70 -30.02 -32.75
N PRO A 204 3.98 -30.60 -33.92
CA PRO A 204 3.52 -30.07 -35.21
C PRO A 204 2.00 -29.92 -35.31
N ALA A 205 1.21 -30.55 -34.44
CA ALA A 205 -0.24 -30.36 -34.37
C ALA A 205 -0.64 -28.92 -33.97
N ASN A 206 0.27 -28.15 -33.35
CA ASN A 206 -0.01 -26.80 -32.86
C ASN A 206 0.29 -25.72 -33.92
N VAL A 207 0.72 -26.09 -35.13
CA VAL A 207 0.93 -25.20 -36.29
C VAL A 207 -0.24 -24.24 -36.54
N PRO A 208 -1.51 -24.70 -36.64
CA PRO A 208 -2.63 -23.79 -36.86
C PRO A 208 -2.78 -22.78 -35.72
N GLN A 209 -2.58 -23.20 -34.47
CA GLN A 209 -2.70 -22.33 -33.30
C GLN A 209 -1.62 -21.23 -33.27
N ILE A 210 -0.38 -21.58 -33.60
CA ILE A 210 0.72 -20.60 -33.76
C ILE A 210 0.43 -19.66 -34.93
N GLY A 211 -0.14 -20.16 -36.03
CA GLY A 211 -0.58 -19.35 -37.17
C GLY A 211 -1.67 -18.33 -36.80
N HIS A 212 -2.67 -18.74 -36.00
CA HIS A 212 -3.72 -17.84 -35.50
C HIS A 212 -3.16 -16.76 -34.59
N MET A 213 -2.20 -17.09 -33.72
CA MET A 213 -1.49 -16.11 -32.89
C MET A 213 -0.77 -15.07 -33.75
N LEU A 214 0.01 -15.51 -34.76
CA LEU A 214 0.70 -14.60 -35.66
C LEU A 214 -0.27 -13.72 -36.46
N ALA A 215 -1.41 -14.26 -36.92
CA ALA A 215 -2.44 -13.47 -37.59
C ALA A 215 -3.07 -12.42 -36.66
N ALA A 216 -3.28 -12.76 -35.39
CA ALA A 216 -3.84 -11.83 -34.41
C ALA A 216 -2.90 -10.66 -34.09
N THR A 217 -1.58 -10.88 -34.12
CA THR A 217 -0.58 -9.80 -33.95
C THR A 217 -0.60 -8.75 -35.06
N GLN A 218 -1.30 -9.01 -36.17
CA GLN A 218 -1.51 -8.02 -37.23
C GLN A 218 -2.69 -7.08 -36.92
N LYS A 219 -3.66 -7.54 -36.12
CA LYS A 219 -4.90 -6.80 -35.80
C LYS A 219 -4.85 -6.14 -34.42
N GLN A 220 -4.08 -6.72 -33.50
CA GLN A 220 -3.97 -6.29 -32.11
C GLN A 220 -2.61 -5.66 -31.88
N SER A 221 -2.53 -4.69 -30.96
CA SER A 221 -1.28 -4.01 -30.59
C SER A 221 -0.50 -4.73 -29.50
N GLN A 222 -1.14 -5.66 -28.79
CA GLN A 222 -0.50 -6.52 -27.79
C GLN A 222 -1.17 -7.90 -27.75
N VAL A 223 -0.35 -8.95 -27.60
CA VAL A 223 -0.79 -10.33 -27.40
C VAL A 223 -0.17 -10.89 -26.12
N ARG A 224 -0.96 -11.64 -25.36
CA ARG A 224 -0.50 -12.47 -24.25
C ARG A 224 -0.40 -13.93 -24.68
N LEU A 225 0.75 -14.54 -24.46
CA LEU A 225 1.00 -15.96 -24.68
C LEU A 225 1.17 -16.66 -23.33
N ASP A 226 0.25 -17.55 -22.99
CA ASP A 226 0.30 -18.39 -21.79
C ASP A 226 0.90 -19.76 -22.13
N LEU A 227 1.93 -20.13 -21.39
CA LEU A 227 2.69 -21.38 -21.52
C LEU A 227 2.44 -22.34 -20.33
N GLY A 228 1.63 -21.96 -19.35
CA GLY A 228 1.51 -22.69 -18.07
C GLY A 228 0.80 -24.04 -18.15
N SER A 229 0.15 -24.34 -19.28
CA SER A 229 -0.48 -25.64 -19.55
C SER A 229 0.37 -26.54 -20.45
N LEU A 230 1.62 -26.16 -20.74
CA LEU A 230 2.53 -26.99 -21.54
C LEU A 230 3.14 -28.10 -20.68
N THR A 231 3.00 -29.34 -21.13
CA THR A 231 3.53 -30.52 -20.44
C THR A 231 4.82 -31.03 -21.04
N GLY A 232 5.26 -30.46 -22.17
CA GLY A 232 6.51 -30.80 -22.84
C GLY A 232 6.55 -30.24 -24.27
N ALA A 233 7.71 -30.35 -24.93
CA ALA A 233 7.90 -29.90 -26.31
C ALA A 233 8.71 -30.91 -27.10
N ASP A 234 8.29 -31.16 -28.34
CA ASP A 234 9.05 -31.89 -29.35
C ASP A 234 9.95 -30.91 -30.13
N ASP A 235 11.09 -31.37 -30.65
CA ASP A 235 12.05 -30.53 -31.37
C ASP A 235 11.41 -29.76 -32.55
N ALA A 236 10.53 -30.43 -33.29
CA ALA A 236 9.81 -29.83 -34.41
C ALA A 236 8.83 -28.74 -33.94
N GLY A 237 8.13 -28.96 -32.83
CA GLY A 237 7.20 -27.99 -32.24
C GLY A 237 7.91 -26.79 -31.63
N ALA A 238 9.02 -27.02 -30.91
CA ALA A 238 9.86 -25.99 -30.33
C ALA A 238 10.44 -25.06 -31.40
N LYS A 239 10.92 -25.63 -32.52
CA LYS A 239 11.42 -24.85 -33.65
C LYS A 239 10.35 -23.94 -34.25
N LEU A 240 9.13 -24.42 -34.42
CA LEU A 240 8.00 -23.63 -34.95
C LEU A 240 7.65 -22.44 -34.06
N LEU A 241 7.59 -22.66 -32.74
CA LEU A 241 7.34 -21.58 -31.78
C LEU A 241 8.50 -20.57 -31.76
N ALA A 242 9.75 -21.06 -31.80
CA ALA A 242 10.93 -20.20 -31.84
C ALA A 242 10.95 -19.32 -33.11
N ASP A 243 10.62 -19.88 -34.27
CA ASP A 243 10.52 -19.13 -35.53
C ASP A 243 9.41 -18.06 -35.46
N ALA A 244 8.26 -18.38 -34.85
CA ALA A 244 7.18 -17.42 -34.64
C ALA A 244 7.59 -16.26 -33.70
N LEU A 245 8.23 -16.56 -32.57
CA LEU A 245 8.73 -15.55 -31.64
C LEU A 245 9.85 -14.68 -32.28
N ALA A 246 10.73 -15.29 -33.08
CA ALA A 246 11.76 -14.57 -33.82
C ALA A 246 11.17 -13.57 -34.81
N GLN A 247 10.07 -13.92 -35.49
CA GLN A 247 9.34 -13.00 -36.37
C GLN A 247 8.73 -11.82 -35.61
N LEU A 248 8.13 -12.06 -34.44
CA LEU A 248 7.57 -11.01 -33.59
C LEU A 248 8.65 -10.06 -33.05
N ARG A 249 9.82 -10.62 -32.69
CA ARG A 249 10.99 -9.84 -32.25
C ARG A 249 11.52 -8.93 -33.36
N LYS A 250 11.60 -9.41 -34.60
CA LYS A 250 12.02 -8.59 -35.76
C LYS A 250 11.07 -7.41 -36.01
N ARG A 251 9.78 -7.56 -35.68
CA ARG A 251 8.77 -6.51 -35.79
C ARG A 251 8.68 -5.60 -34.55
N GLN A 252 9.50 -5.87 -33.53
CA GLN A 252 9.44 -5.20 -32.22
C GLN A 252 8.03 -5.20 -31.59
N TYR A 253 7.29 -6.28 -31.79
CA TYR A 253 5.94 -6.41 -31.26
C TYR A 253 5.94 -6.63 -29.74
N ALA A 254 5.04 -5.95 -29.02
CA ALA A 254 4.88 -6.10 -27.58
C ALA A 254 4.16 -7.42 -27.24
N LEU A 255 4.94 -8.48 -27.03
CA LEU A 255 4.45 -9.79 -26.56
C LEU A 255 4.61 -9.90 -25.04
N ALA A 256 3.56 -10.33 -24.34
CA ALA A 256 3.62 -10.64 -22.91
C ALA A 256 3.53 -12.16 -22.70
N LEU A 257 4.54 -12.76 -22.08
CA LEU A 257 4.55 -14.18 -21.72
C LEU A 257 3.94 -14.36 -20.33
N GLN A 258 3.12 -15.40 -20.18
CA GLN A 258 2.56 -15.84 -18.91
C GLN A 258 2.96 -17.30 -18.67
N HIS A 259 3.31 -17.62 -17.41
CA HIS A 259 3.74 -18.95 -16.95
C HIS A 259 4.77 -19.67 -17.86
N PRO A 260 5.99 -19.11 -18.05
CA PRO A 260 7.00 -19.67 -18.94
C PRO A 260 7.79 -20.88 -18.36
N GLU A 261 7.38 -21.41 -17.21
CA GLU A 261 8.15 -22.33 -16.35
C GLU A 261 7.64 -23.78 -16.37
#